data_AF-G1N8J6-F1
#
_entry.id   AF-G1N8J6-F1
#
_cell.length_a   1.000
_cell.length_b   1.000
_cell.length_c   1.000
_cell.angle_alpha   90.00
_cell.angle_beta   90.00
_cell.angle_gamma   90.00
#
_symmetry.space_group_name_H-M   'P 1'
#
loop_
_entity.id
_entity.type
_entity.pdbx_description
1 polymer ?
#
loop_
_entity_poly.entity_id
_entity_poly.type
_entity_poly.pdbx_seq_one_letter_code
_entity_poly.pdbx_strand_id
1 'polypeptide(L)'
;FALQLQEHITRLRKELDREREERNYFQLERDKIHTFWEITRQQLEEKKAELRNKDREMEEAEERHQVEIKVYKQKVKHLLYEHQENLTELKAEGTLSMKRAQKDHWAQETELRKEMRSLKVDLKEQELANEVVVKNLRLKQEEEITQLCNDFERQVKEMEAKYNKKMQALRDELDLRRKTEIHEVEERKNSQISELMKNHEKAFHDFKNYHDDVTFQNLALISLLKEQMEEMKKRETQLEKEKADVLLQNKQLKEPLQQAQEQVFELQKKLAHYNKDKEVLMNTKAHLKVTQKELKDLQWEHEVLEQRFSKVQAERDELYQKFTKAINEVQQKTGFKNLLLERKLKGLLNVLEKKEVELSEVFAASNLEPGALSLVSHKLEDVLNSKNATIEDLQFQLARACKAHNDMLQTLEAKLTSFGIPLDNLGFKPLESPVVGQAVGQGPAGLVAVPT
;
A
#
# COMPACT_ATOMS: atom_id res chain seq x y z
N PHE A 1 -49.02 -3.29 -176.26
CA PHE A 1 -47.66 -2.93 -175.82
C PHE A 1 -47.61 -1.82 -174.76
N ALA A 2 -48.53 -0.84 -174.73
CA ALA A 2 -48.53 0.21 -173.69
C ALA A 2 -48.99 -0.24 -172.27
N LEU A 3 -49.90 -1.21 -172.15
CA LEU A 3 -50.41 -1.68 -170.85
C LEU A 3 -49.41 -2.51 -170.02
N GLN A 4 -48.55 -3.30 -170.66
CA GLN A 4 -47.55 -4.14 -169.96
C GLN A 4 -46.41 -3.30 -169.33
N LEU A 5 -46.09 -2.14 -169.90
CA LEU A 5 -45.10 -1.21 -169.34
C LEU A 5 -45.65 -0.48 -168.10
N GLN A 6 -46.94 -0.16 -168.08
CA GLN A 6 -47.57 0.56 -166.98
C GLN A 6 -47.68 -0.32 -165.72
N GLU A 7 -48.02 -1.60 -165.86
CA GLU A 7 -48.02 -2.57 -164.76
C GLU A 7 -46.62 -2.80 -164.17
N HIS A 8 -45.59 -2.87 -165.03
CA HIS A 8 -44.20 -3.05 -164.60
C HIS A 8 -43.68 -1.84 -163.81
N ILE A 9 -44.04 -0.62 -164.25
CA ILE A 9 -43.72 0.62 -163.52
C ILE A 9 -44.42 0.65 -162.14
N THR A 10 -45.67 0.19 -162.03
CA THR A 10 -46.35 0.11 -160.73
C THR A 10 -45.76 -0.95 -159.80
N ARG A 11 -45.27 -2.09 -160.32
CA ARG A 11 -44.54 -3.07 -159.50
C ARG A 11 -43.22 -2.53 -159.00
N LEU A 12 -42.41 -1.92 -159.88
CA LEU A 12 -41.14 -1.31 -159.50
C LEU A 12 -41.31 -0.16 -158.50
N ARG A 13 -42.41 0.61 -158.57
CA ARG A 13 -42.73 1.63 -157.54
C ARG A 13 -43.10 1.01 -156.20
N LYS A 14 -43.91 -0.06 -156.18
CA LYS A 14 -44.23 -0.78 -154.94
C LYS A 14 -43.00 -1.45 -154.32
N GLU A 15 -42.13 -2.02 -155.13
CA GLU A 15 -40.84 -2.58 -154.68
C GLU A 15 -39.93 -1.47 -154.15
N LEU A 16 -39.85 -0.32 -154.82
CA LEU A 16 -39.09 0.83 -154.33
C LEU A 16 -39.63 1.38 -153.00
N ASP A 17 -40.95 1.45 -152.84
CA ASP A 17 -41.56 1.93 -151.59
C ASP A 17 -41.38 0.91 -150.46
N ARG A 18 -41.46 -0.39 -150.74
CA ARG A 18 -41.14 -1.45 -149.77
C ARG A 18 -39.67 -1.42 -149.34
N GLU A 19 -38.75 -1.27 -150.29
CA GLU A 19 -37.30 -1.12 -150.01
C GLU A 19 -37.02 0.16 -149.19
N ARG A 20 -37.79 1.24 -149.39
CA ARG A 20 -37.71 2.45 -148.56
C ARG A 20 -38.23 2.21 -147.15
N GLU A 21 -39.35 1.52 -147.00
CA GLU A 21 -39.91 1.14 -145.69
C GLU A 21 -38.96 0.21 -144.92
N GLU A 22 -38.39 -0.79 -145.59
CA GLU A 22 -37.39 -1.70 -145.03
C GLU A 22 -36.11 -0.94 -144.64
N ARG A 23 -35.61 -0.04 -145.50
CA ARG A 23 -34.48 0.85 -145.15
C ARG A 23 -34.78 1.72 -143.93
N ASN A 24 -35.96 2.33 -143.86
CA ASN A 24 -36.36 3.17 -142.72
C ASN A 24 -36.48 2.33 -141.44
N TYR A 25 -37.04 1.12 -141.52
CA TYR A 25 -37.10 0.18 -140.41
C TYR A 25 -35.71 -0.20 -139.92
N PHE A 26 -34.80 -0.60 -140.82
CA PHE A 26 -33.41 -0.93 -140.45
C PHE A 26 -32.62 0.28 -139.95
N GLN A 27 -32.93 1.50 -140.38
CA GLN A 27 -32.37 2.73 -139.81
C GLN A 27 -32.85 2.93 -138.37
N LEU A 28 -34.16 2.84 -138.11
CA LEU A 28 -34.72 2.96 -136.76
C LEU A 28 -34.19 1.88 -135.82
N GLU A 29 -34.09 0.63 -136.27
CA GLU A 29 -33.55 -0.45 -135.45
C GLU A 29 -32.07 -0.27 -135.16
N ARG A 30 -31.28 0.21 -136.13
CA ARG A 30 -29.86 0.54 -135.90
C ARG A 30 -29.72 1.68 -134.89
N ASP A 31 -30.51 2.74 -135.02
CA ASP A 31 -30.47 3.89 -134.10
C ASP A 31 -30.93 3.49 -132.70
N LYS A 32 -31.94 2.62 -132.57
CA LYS A 32 -32.32 2.00 -131.29
C LYS A 32 -31.17 1.16 -130.70
N ILE A 33 -30.55 0.29 -131.49
CA ILE A 33 -29.42 -0.51 -131.02
C ILE A 33 -28.25 0.39 -130.61
N HIS A 34 -27.99 1.47 -131.36
CA HIS A 34 -26.94 2.42 -131.04
C HIS A 34 -27.22 3.17 -129.74
N THR A 35 -28.44 3.69 -129.53
CA THR A 35 -28.84 4.33 -128.27
C THR A 35 -28.80 3.36 -127.10
N PHE A 36 -29.27 2.11 -127.25
CA PHE A 36 -29.13 1.08 -126.21
C PHE A 36 -27.66 0.78 -125.90
N TRP A 37 -26.81 0.71 -126.92
CA TRP A 37 -25.38 0.49 -126.74
C TRP A 37 -24.72 1.67 -126.01
N GLU A 38 -25.03 2.91 -126.39
CA GLU A 38 -24.54 4.12 -125.72
C GLU A 38 -24.98 4.18 -124.26
N ILE A 39 -26.27 3.94 -123.97
CA ILE A 39 -26.82 3.91 -122.60
C ILE A 39 -26.15 2.80 -121.79
N THR A 40 -26.05 1.58 -122.33
CA THR A 40 -25.44 0.44 -121.62
C THR A 40 -23.95 0.68 -121.38
N ARG A 41 -23.26 1.29 -122.35
CA ARG A 41 -21.85 1.70 -122.20
C ARG A 41 -21.70 2.75 -121.12
N GLN A 42 -22.54 3.78 -121.09
CA GLN A 42 -22.51 4.82 -120.07
C GLN A 42 -22.80 4.21 -118.69
N GLN A 43 -23.83 3.38 -118.55
CA GLN A 43 -24.14 2.68 -117.29
C GLN A 43 -22.99 1.78 -116.83
N LEU A 44 -22.30 1.11 -117.75
CA LEU A 44 -21.11 0.32 -117.43
C LEU A 44 -19.96 1.20 -116.95
N GLU A 45 -19.74 2.36 -117.59
CA GLU A 45 -18.72 3.34 -117.18
C GLU A 45 -19.05 3.94 -115.80
N GLU A 46 -20.32 4.27 -115.54
CA GLU A 46 -20.83 4.73 -114.23
C GLU A 46 -20.64 3.67 -113.14
N LYS A 47 -21.02 2.42 -113.39
CA LYS A 47 -20.84 1.32 -112.42
C LYS A 47 -19.38 1.00 -112.15
N LYS A 48 -18.52 1.10 -113.17
CA LYS A 48 -17.06 1.00 -112.99
C LYS A 48 -16.52 2.16 -112.14
N ALA A 49 -17.03 3.37 -112.31
CA ALA A 49 -16.64 4.52 -111.48
C ALA A 49 -17.14 4.36 -110.02
N GLU A 50 -18.38 3.90 -109.82
CA GLU A 50 -18.91 3.57 -108.49
C GLU A 50 -18.08 2.51 -107.77
N LEU A 51 -17.70 1.42 -108.47
CA LEU A 51 -16.85 0.37 -107.90
C LEU A 51 -15.49 0.93 -107.45
N ARG A 52 -14.83 1.73 -108.29
CA ARG A 52 -13.56 2.39 -107.91
C ARG A 52 -13.70 3.31 -106.71
N ASN A 53 -14.81 4.04 -106.62
CA ASN A 53 -15.08 4.88 -105.46
C ASN A 53 -15.30 4.04 -104.19
N LYS A 54 -16.02 2.92 -104.30
CA LYS A 54 -16.22 1.99 -103.17
C LYS A 54 -14.93 1.32 -102.72
N ASP A 55 -14.09 0.89 -103.66
CA ASP A 55 -12.77 0.34 -103.35
C ASP A 55 -11.92 1.38 -102.59
N ARG A 56 -11.93 2.64 -103.04
CA ARG A 56 -11.23 3.73 -102.33
C ARG A 56 -11.83 4.05 -100.96
N GLU A 57 -13.15 4.03 -100.82
CA GLU A 57 -13.81 4.20 -99.51
C GLU A 57 -13.42 3.07 -98.54
N MET A 58 -13.27 1.83 -99.03
CA MET A 58 -12.79 0.70 -98.23
C MET A 58 -11.35 0.90 -97.80
N GLU A 59 -10.45 1.27 -98.72
CA GLU A 59 -9.05 1.59 -98.40
C GLU A 59 -8.94 2.71 -97.34
N GLU A 60 -9.69 3.80 -97.52
CA GLU A 60 -9.72 4.93 -96.57
C GLU A 60 -10.31 4.52 -95.19
N ALA A 61 -11.25 3.57 -95.15
CA ALA A 61 -11.77 3.00 -93.90
C ALA A 61 -10.73 2.10 -93.21
N GLU A 62 -10.01 1.27 -93.96
CA GLU A 62 -8.95 0.42 -93.44
C GLU A 62 -7.79 1.26 -92.87
N GLU A 63 -7.36 2.30 -93.58
CA GLU A 63 -6.33 3.23 -93.10
C GLU A 63 -6.74 3.93 -91.80
N ARG A 64 -7.98 4.43 -91.73
CA ARG A 64 -8.54 5.02 -90.49
C ARG A 64 -8.53 4.02 -89.35
N HIS A 65 -8.99 2.80 -89.59
CA HIS A 65 -9.02 1.76 -88.56
C HIS A 65 -7.61 1.39 -88.07
N GLN A 66 -6.61 1.32 -88.97
CA GLN A 66 -5.22 1.10 -88.58
C GLN A 66 -4.65 2.24 -87.71
N VAL A 67 -5.00 3.49 -88.02
CA VAL A 67 -4.61 4.65 -87.20
C VAL A 67 -5.27 4.57 -85.82
N GLU A 68 -6.56 4.27 -85.75
CA GLU A 68 -7.29 4.09 -84.48
C GLU A 68 -6.66 3.00 -83.62
N ILE A 69 -6.35 1.83 -84.18
CA ILE A 69 -5.66 0.74 -83.47
C ILE A 69 -4.32 1.23 -82.89
N LYS A 70 -3.54 2.01 -83.66
CA LYS A 70 -2.27 2.58 -83.18
C LYS A 70 -2.48 3.54 -82.02
N VAL A 71 -3.48 4.42 -82.09
CA VAL A 71 -3.84 5.35 -81.02
C VAL A 71 -4.31 4.60 -79.77
N TYR A 72 -5.19 3.61 -79.91
CA TYR A 72 -5.63 2.78 -78.79
C TYR A 72 -4.46 2.02 -78.14
N LYS A 73 -3.55 1.46 -78.96
CA LYS A 73 -2.34 0.80 -78.45
C LYS A 73 -1.44 1.76 -77.67
N GLN A 74 -1.28 3.00 -78.13
CA GLN A 74 -0.54 4.03 -77.39
C GLN A 74 -1.25 4.42 -76.10
N LYS A 75 -2.58 4.58 -76.12
CA LYS A 75 -3.38 4.90 -74.93
C LYS A 75 -3.28 3.82 -73.86
N VAL A 76 -3.37 2.54 -74.26
CA VAL A 76 -3.17 1.40 -73.34
C VAL A 76 -1.76 1.41 -72.76
N LYS A 77 -0.73 1.65 -73.57
CA LYS A 77 0.65 1.76 -73.06
C LYS A 77 0.78 2.88 -72.02
N HIS A 78 0.27 4.07 -72.32
CA HIS A 78 0.33 5.21 -71.40
C HIS A 78 -0.39 4.90 -70.08
N LEU A 79 -1.61 4.35 -70.12
CA LEU A 79 -2.34 3.94 -68.92
C LEU A 79 -1.56 2.91 -68.10
N LEU A 80 -0.91 1.93 -68.74
CA LEU A 80 -0.08 0.96 -68.02
C LEU A 80 1.13 1.61 -67.36
N TYR A 81 1.78 2.57 -68.03
CA TYR A 81 2.89 3.31 -67.44
C TYR A 81 2.44 4.18 -66.27
N GLU A 82 1.33 4.92 -66.41
CA GLU A 82 0.75 5.73 -65.33
C GLU A 82 0.37 4.86 -64.13
N HIS A 83 -0.28 3.71 -64.36
CA HIS A 83 -0.59 2.77 -63.28
C HIS A 83 0.66 2.24 -62.61
N GLN A 84 1.71 1.91 -63.38
CA GLN A 84 2.97 1.45 -62.81
C GLN A 84 3.66 2.55 -62.00
N GLU A 85 3.69 3.78 -62.50
CA GLU A 85 4.25 4.96 -61.83
C GLU A 85 3.51 5.25 -60.51
N ASN A 86 2.19 5.35 -60.56
CA ASN A 86 1.34 5.53 -59.38
C ASN A 86 1.57 4.43 -58.34
N LEU A 87 1.67 3.16 -58.77
CA LEU A 87 1.98 2.05 -57.85
C LEU A 87 3.37 2.17 -57.23
N THR A 88 4.37 2.64 -57.98
CA THR A 88 5.72 2.87 -57.43
C THR A 88 5.76 4.04 -56.46
N GLU A 89 5.03 5.12 -56.75
CA GLU A 89 4.90 6.29 -55.88
C GLU A 89 4.19 5.92 -54.58
N LEU A 90 3.02 5.28 -54.65
CA LEU A 90 2.29 4.79 -53.48
C LEU A 90 3.14 3.86 -52.60
N LYS A 91 3.93 2.97 -53.21
CA LYS A 91 4.88 2.13 -52.46
C LYS A 91 5.96 2.97 -51.78
N ALA A 92 6.56 3.92 -52.50
CA ALA A 92 7.59 4.79 -51.94
C ALA A 92 7.03 5.62 -50.78
N GLU A 93 5.88 6.27 -50.95
CA GLU A 93 5.19 7.02 -49.91
C GLU A 93 4.83 6.16 -48.71
N GLY A 94 4.30 4.95 -48.93
CA GLY A 94 4.02 3.97 -47.88
C GLY A 94 5.27 3.62 -47.07
N THR A 95 6.40 3.36 -47.74
CA THR A 95 7.67 3.09 -47.02
C THR A 95 8.21 4.30 -46.27
N LEU A 96 8.05 5.52 -46.81
CA LEU A 96 8.48 6.74 -46.13
C LEU A 96 7.61 7.05 -44.91
N SER A 97 6.29 6.87 -45.03
CA SER A 97 5.34 7.02 -43.93
C SER A 97 5.66 6.03 -42.80
N MET A 98 5.86 4.75 -43.13
CA MET A 98 6.28 3.72 -42.18
C MET A 98 7.59 4.08 -41.46
N LYS A 99 8.60 4.55 -42.20
CA LYS A 99 9.89 4.97 -41.61
C LYS A 99 9.75 6.19 -40.69
N ARG A 100 8.89 7.16 -41.02
CA ARG A 100 8.60 8.31 -40.15
C ARG A 100 7.94 7.84 -38.86
N ALA A 101 6.87 7.04 -38.96
CA ALA A 101 6.20 6.48 -37.79
C ALA A 101 7.16 5.67 -36.90
N GLN A 102 8.03 4.85 -37.49
CA GLN A 102 9.04 4.09 -36.74
C GLN A 102 10.04 5.01 -36.03
N LYS A 103 10.49 6.08 -36.68
CA LYS A 103 11.41 7.05 -36.07
C LYS A 103 10.74 7.81 -34.92
N ASP A 104 9.48 8.19 -35.07
CA ASP A 104 8.71 8.90 -34.05
C ASP A 104 8.45 8.00 -32.84
N HIS A 105 8.07 6.74 -33.05
CA HIS A 105 7.96 5.75 -31.98
C HIS A 105 9.27 5.53 -31.25
N TRP A 106 10.39 5.41 -31.99
CA TRP A 106 11.71 5.28 -31.38
C TRP A 106 12.07 6.51 -30.54
N ALA A 107 11.79 7.71 -31.03
CA ALA A 107 12.01 8.95 -30.27
C ALA A 107 11.19 8.99 -28.98
N GLN A 108 9.90 8.66 -29.05
CA GLN A 108 9.02 8.57 -27.87
C GLN A 108 9.54 7.53 -26.87
N GLU A 109 9.93 6.34 -27.33
CA GLU A 109 10.47 5.30 -26.46
C GLU A 109 11.78 5.74 -25.79
N THR A 110 12.67 6.44 -26.52
CA THR A 110 13.89 6.97 -25.92
C THR A 110 13.61 8.03 -24.86
N GLU A 111 12.59 8.87 -25.05
CA GLU A 111 12.23 9.90 -24.09
C GLU A 111 11.59 9.29 -22.83
N LEU A 112 10.65 8.36 -22.99
CA LEU A 112 10.08 7.60 -21.88
C LEU A 112 11.16 6.87 -21.07
N ARG A 113 12.18 6.31 -21.74
CA ARG A 113 13.33 5.69 -21.04
C ARG A 113 14.17 6.71 -20.28
N LYS A 114 14.28 7.96 -20.73
CA LYS A 114 14.97 9.03 -19.97
C LYS A 114 14.14 9.47 -18.78
N GLU A 115 12.85 9.73 -18.97
CA GLU A 115 11.92 10.11 -17.90
C GLU A 115 11.85 9.04 -16.81
N MET A 116 11.80 7.76 -17.19
CA MET A 116 11.84 6.65 -16.23
C MET A 116 13.14 6.65 -15.42
N ARG A 117 14.29 6.99 -16.03
CA ARG A 117 15.57 7.08 -15.32
C ARG A 117 15.61 8.30 -14.40
N SER A 118 15.11 9.46 -14.82
CA SER A 118 15.07 10.66 -13.97
C SER A 118 14.15 10.43 -12.76
N LEU A 119 12.94 9.90 -12.99
CA LEU A 119 12.00 9.56 -11.92
C LEU A 119 12.60 8.56 -10.91
N LYS A 120 13.41 7.60 -11.38
CA LYS A 120 14.10 6.65 -10.51
C LYS A 120 15.18 7.32 -9.66
N VAL A 121 15.87 8.33 -10.19
CA VAL A 121 16.84 9.14 -9.44
C VAL A 121 16.09 9.99 -8.41
N ASP A 122 15.05 10.71 -8.81
CA ASP A 122 14.26 11.56 -7.92
C ASP A 122 13.67 10.76 -6.75
N LEU A 123 13.15 9.56 -7.03
CA LEU A 123 12.65 8.64 -6.00
C LEU A 123 13.76 8.26 -5.01
N LYS A 124 14.96 7.96 -5.52
CA LYS A 124 16.09 7.58 -4.67
C LYS A 124 16.59 8.75 -3.82
N GLU A 125 16.60 9.95 -4.37
CA GLU A 125 16.93 11.17 -3.63
C GLU A 125 15.92 11.45 -2.52
N GLN A 126 14.61 11.28 -2.81
CA GLN A 126 13.56 11.43 -1.80
C GLN A 126 13.65 10.36 -0.70
N GLU A 127 13.95 9.11 -1.04
CA GLU A 127 14.20 8.05 -0.07
C GLU A 127 15.37 8.38 0.86
N LEU A 128 16.49 8.87 0.31
CA LEU A 128 17.67 9.26 1.08
C LEU A 128 17.36 10.46 1.98
N ALA A 129 16.64 11.47 1.48
CA ALA A 129 16.22 12.62 2.28
C ALA A 129 15.33 12.20 3.45
N ASN A 130 14.37 11.30 3.21
CA ASN A 130 13.52 10.74 4.25
C ASN A 130 14.31 9.95 5.30
N GLU A 131 15.30 9.15 4.88
CA GLU A 131 16.18 8.42 5.80
C GLU A 131 16.96 9.37 6.71
N VAL A 132 17.46 10.48 6.18
CA VAL A 132 18.15 11.53 6.96
C VAL A 132 17.20 12.16 7.98
N VAL A 133 15.96 12.47 7.60
CA VAL A 133 14.96 13.01 8.53
C VAL A 133 14.68 12.03 9.67
N VAL A 134 14.49 10.73 9.36
CA VAL A 134 14.27 9.70 10.37
C VAL A 134 15.47 9.57 11.31
N LYS A 135 16.70 9.59 10.78
CA LYS A 135 17.92 9.57 11.60
C LYS A 135 17.99 10.78 12.54
N ASN A 136 17.70 11.98 12.04
CA ASN A 136 17.69 13.20 12.86
C ASN A 136 16.62 13.16 13.96
N LEU A 137 15.43 12.62 13.67
CA LEU A 137 14.38 12.44 14.68
C LEU A 137 14.80 11.45 15.77
N ARG A 138 15.45 10.34 15.40
CA ARG A 138 15.98 9.37 16.38
C ARG A 138 17.07 9.97 17.26
N LEU A 139 18.01 10.73 16.67
CA LEU A 139 19.06 11.42 17.43
C LEU A 139 18.45 12.42 18.44
N LYS A 140 17.47 13.22 18.02
CA LYS A 140 16.76 14.12 18.94
C LYS A 140 16.06 13.37 20.07
N GLN A 141 15.42 12.25 19.77
CA GLN A 141 14.78 11.42 20.78
C GLN A 141 15.81 10.84 21.77
N GLU A 142 16.97 10.39 21.30
CA GLU A 142 18.07 9.93 22.17
C GLU A 142 18.62 11.06 23.04
N GLU A 143 18.76 12.27 22.50
CA GLU A 143 19.15 13.46 23.26
C GLU A 143 18.14 13.79 24.37
N GLU A 144 16.84 13.80 24.05
CA GLU A 144 15.75 14.04 25.00
C GLU A 144 15.71 12.97 26.11
N ILE A 145 15.86 11.70 25.76
CA ILE A 145 15.94 10.59 26.73
C ILE A 145 17.15 10.79 27.64
N THR A 146 18.30 11.14 27.08
CA THR A 146 19.54 11.36 27.85
C THR A 146 19.38 12.54 28.82
N GLN A 147 18.77 13.64 28.37
CA GLN A 147 18.46 14.78 29.23
C GLN A 147 17.54 14.39 30.38
N LEU A 148 16.47 13.64 30.09
CA LEU A 148 15.53 13.17 31.10
C LEU A 148 16.18 12.22 32.12
N CYS A 149 17.03 11.31 31.67
CA CYS A 149 17.82 10.43 32.54
C CYS A 149 18.74 11.23 33.47
N ASN A 150 19.45 12.23 32.93
CA ASN A 150 20.32 13.11 33.71
C ASN A 150 19.53 13.91 34.76
N ASP A 151 18.33 14.39 34.40
CA ASP A 151 17.45 15.09 35.33
C ASP A 151 16.95 14.21 36.46
N PHE A 152 16.54 12.97 36.16
CA PHE A 152 16.15 12.01 37.19
C PHE A 152 17.33 11.62 38.08
N GLU A 153 18.51 11.38 37.52
CA GLU A 153 19.70 11.07 38.30
C GLU A 153 20.08 12.22 39.24
N ARG A 154 19.98 13.46 38.78
CA ARG A 154 20.16 14.66 39.61
C ARG A 154 19.13 14.71 40.74
N GLN A 155 17.86 14.51 40.44
CA GLN A 155 16.79 14.52 41.46
C GLN A 155 17.00 13.43 42.52
N VAL A 156 17.40 12.23 42.11
CA VAL A 156 17.73 11.13 43.04
C VAL A 156 18.90 11.51 43.94
N LYS A 157 20.01 12.00 43.37
CA LYS A 157 21.19 12.46 44.14
C LYS A 157 20.84 13.56 45.13
N GLU A 158 20.01 14.53 44.73
CA GLU A 158 19.55 15.59 45.63
C GLU A 158 18.68 15.07 46.78
N MET A 159 17.78 14.12 46.50
CA MET A 159 16.93 13.49 47.51
C MET A 159 17.75 12.64 48.50
N GLU A 160 18.69 11.83 47.99
CA GLU A 160 19.62 11.07 48.81
C GLU A 160 20.45 12.00 49.71
N ALA A 161 21.02 13.07 49.15
CA ALA A 161 21.79 14.05 49.92
C ALA A 161 20.95 14.71 51.02
N LYS A 162 19.67 15.06 50.73
CA LYS A 162 18.74 15.62 51.72
C LYS A 162 18.47 14.63 52.85
N TYR A 163 18.20 13.36 52.55
CA TYR A 163 17.93 12.36 53.59
C TYR A 163 19.17 11.95 54.37
N ASN A 164 20.34 11.86 53.73
CA ASN A 164 21.60 11.62 54.41
C ASN A 164 21.94 12.75 55.40
N LYS A 165 21.73 14.02 55.00
CA LYS A 165 21.88 15.16 55.92
C LYS A 165 20.92 15.08 57.11
N LYS A 166 19.64 14.73 56.88
CA LYS A 166 18.67 14.55 57.98
C LYS A 166 19.06 13.41 58.92
N MET A 167 19.52 12.28 58.38
CA MET A 167 19.98 11.14 59.16
C MET A 167 21.20 11.48 60.00
N GLN A 168 22.18 12.19 59.42
CA GLN A 168 23.37 12.61 60.15
C GLN A 168 23.02 13.60 61.27
N ALA A 169 22.18 14.61 60.99
CA ALA A 169 21.74 15.57 62.00
C ALA A 169 21.03 14.88 63.17
N LEU A 170 20.17 13.90 62.91
CA LEU A 170 19.48 13.14 63.96
C LEU A 170 20.47 12.31 64.79
N ARG A 171 21.48 11.70 64.16
CA ARG A 171 22.54 10.97 64.88
C ARG A 171 23.33 11.91 65.78
N ASP A 172 23.74 13.06 65.25
CA ASP A 172 24.50 14.07 66.00
C ASP A 172 23.68 14.62 67.19
N GLU A 173 22.38 14.83 67.01
CA GLU A 173 21.45 15.25 68.07
C GLU A 173 21.32 14.19 69.18
N LEU A 174 21.12 12.92 68.81
CA LEU A 174 21.03 11.82 69.76
C LEU A 174 22.34 11.58 70.51
N ASP A 175 23.48 11.69 69.83
CA ASP A 175 24.80 11.59 70.45
C ASP A 175 25.07 12.75 71.41
N LEU A 176 24.66 13.97 71.05
CA LEU A 176 24.75 15.13 71.94
C LEU A 176 23.86 14.95 73.18
N ARG A 177 22.64 14.47 72.99
CA ARG A 177 21.72 14.16 74.09
C ARG A 177 22.29 13.09 75.01
N ARG A 178 22.84 12.01 74.45
CA ARG A 178 23.51 10.97 75.25
C ARG A 178 24.69 11.53 76.03
N LYS A 179 25.54 12.35 75.39
CA LYS A 179 26.70 12.97 76.06
C LYS A 179 26.27 13.90 77.19
N THR A 180 25.25 14.71 76.98
CA THR A 180 24.71 15.61 78.02
C THR A 180 24.11 14.82 79.19
N GLU A 181 23.31 13.79 78.93
CA GLU A 181 22.77 12.90 79.97
C GLU A 181 23.89 12.21 80.78
N ILE A 182 24.98 11.78 80.12
CA ILE A 182 26.16 11.20 80.80
C ILE A 182 26.83 12.25 81.70
N HIS A 183 27.11 13.46 81.19
CA HIS A 183 27.74 14.52 81.99
C HIS A 183 26.88 14.91 83.19
N GLU A 184 25.56 15.01 83.04
CA GLU A 184 24.65 15.28 84.16
C GLU A 184 24.67 14.17 85.22
N VAL A 185 24.75 12.90 84.81
CA VAL A 185 24.90 11.77 85.73
C VAL A 185 26.24 11.83 86.45
N GLU A 186 27.33 12.09 85.73
CA GLU A 186 28.68 12.21 86.28
C GLU A 186 28.77 13.34 87.30
N GLU A 187 28.26 14.53 86.99
CA GLU A 187 28.23 15.67 87.92
C GLU A 187 27.42 15.37 89.19
N ARG A 188 26.25 14.73 89.06
CA ARG A 188 25.47 14.29 90.23
C ARG A 188 26.22 13.26 91.07
N LYS A 189 26.91 12.31 90.43
CA LYS A 189 27.69 11.28 91.14
C LYS A 189 28.93 11.86 91.80
N ASN A 190 29.63 12.77 91.15
CA ASN A 190 30.78 13.49 91.72
C ASN A 190 30.36 14.33 92.92
N SER A 191 29.22 15.02 92.83
CA SER A 191 28.64 15.75 93.96
C SER A 191 28.33 14.82 95.14
N GLN A 192 27.72 13.65 94.88
CA GLN A 192 27.42 12.64 95.91
C GLN A 192 28.71 12.07 96.53
N ILE A 193 29.75 11.83 95.74
CA ILE A 193 31.06 11.38 96.23
C ILE A 193 31.69 12.43 97.13
N SER A 194 31.67 13.70 96.73
CA SER A 194 32.21 14.81 97.55
C SER A 194 31.47 14.97 98.87
N GLU A 195 30.14 14.84 98.85
CA GLU A 195 29.33 14.87 100.07
C GLU A 195 29.65 13.67 100.99
N LEU A 196 29.75 12.47 100.41
CA LEU A 196 30.12 11.26 101.15
C LEU A 196 31.52 11.37 101.76
N MET A 197 32.50 11.87 101.01
CA MET A 197 33.85 12.14 101.50
C MET A 197 33.82 13.11 102.69
N LYS A 198 33.08 14.22 102.58
CA LYS A 198 32.94 15.19 103.68
C LYS A 198 32.29 14.57 104.92
N ASN A 199 31.28 13.73 104.73
CA ASN A 199 30.64 13.00 105.82
C ASN A 199 31.58 11.99 106.47
N HIS A 200 32.38 11.26 105.69
CA HIS A 200 33.40 10.36 106.21
C HIS A 200 34.51 11.11 106.96
N GLU A 201 34.97 12.24 106.45
CA GLU A 201 35.98 13.07 107.12
C GLU A 201 35.47 13.60 108.46
N LYS A 202 34.20 14.04 108.50
CA LYS A 202 33.52 14.40 109.75
C LYS A 202 33.41 13.22 110.71
N ALA A 203 32.91 12.07 110.24
CA ALA A 203 32.78 10.87 111.07
C ALA A 203 34.14 10.38 111.59
N PHE A 204 35.21 10.48 110.79
CA PHE A 204 36.57 10.15 111.21
C PHE A 204 37.09 11.14 112.25
N HIS A 205 36.78 12.43 112.11
CA HIS A 205 37.09 13.43 113.13
C HIS A 205 36.32 13.17 114.44
N ASP A 206 35.03 12.87 114.35
CA ASP A 206 34.19 12.52 115.51
C ASP A 206 34.69 11.23 116.18
N PHE A 207 35.08 10.22 115.40
CA PHE A 207 35.68 8.98 115.90
C PHE A 207 37.04 9.22 116.57
N LYS A 208 37.87 10.08 115.98
CA LYS A 208 39.14 10.49 116.57
C LYS A 208 38.92 11.20 117.89
N ASN A 209 37.99 12.16 117.95
CA ASN A 209 37.62 12.86 119.17
C ASN A 209 37.07 11.89 120.23
N TYR A 210 36.20 10.94 119.83
CA TYR A 210 35.73 9.89 120.73
C TYR A 210 36.86 9.01 121.26
N HIS A 211 37.83 8.64 120.42
CA HIS A 211 39.00 7.87 120.85
C HIS A 211 39.98 8.68 121.70
N ASP A 212 40.13 9.98 121.44
CA ASP A 212 40.91 10.91 122.26
C ASP A 212 40.24 11.09 123.64
N ASP A 213 38.91 11.19 123.69
CA ASP A 213 38.11 11.23 124.93
C ASP A 213 38.18 9.90 125.68
N VAL A 214 38.05 8.76 124.98
CA VAL A 214 38.18 7.42 125.56
C VAL A 214 39.62 7.16 125.97
N THR A 215 40.65 7.64 125.27
CA THR A 215 42.04 7.53 125.75
C THR A 215 42.28 8.41 126.94
N PHE A 216 41.66 9.59 127.03
CA PHE A 216 41.71 10.41 128.24
C PHE A 216 41.02 9.73 129.42
N GLN A 217 39.81 9.20 129.22
CA GLN A 217 39.08 8.40 130.21
C GLN A 217 39.82 7.11 130.57
N ASN A 218 40.45 6.43 129.59
CA ASN A 218 41.25 5.24 129.81
C ASN A 218 42.58 5.57 130.47
N LEU A 219 43.19 6.73 130.27
CA LEU A 219 44.35 7.17 131.05
C LEU A 219 43.97 7.41 132.51
N ALA A 220 42.80 8.00 132.76
CA ALA A 220 42.24 8.13 134.10
C ALA A 220 41.90 6.74 134.71
N LEU A 221 41.35 5.83 133.92
CA LEU A 221 41.02 4.46 134.32
C LEU A 221 42.27 3.57 134.47
N ILE A 222 43.32 3.74 133.67
CA ILE A 222 44.59 3.00 133.78
C ILE A 222 45.32 3.41 135.06
N SER A 223 45.20 4.66 135.50
CA SER A 223 45.64 5.05 136.84
C SER A 223 44.87 4.31 137.94
N LEU A 224 43.56 4.05 137.75
CA LEU A 224 42.71 3.30 138.67
C LEU A 224 42.92 1.76 138.57
N LEU A 225 43.21 1.24 137.38
CA LEU A 225 43.37 -0.19 137.10
C LEU A 225 44.79 -0.69 137.34
N LYS A 226 45.83 0.17 137.34
CA LYS A 226 47.15 -0.20 137.88
C LYS A 226 47.06 -0.63 139.36
N GLU A 227 46.03 -0.18 140.06
CA GLU A 227 45.69 -0.59 141.42
C GLU A 227 44.99 -1.96 141.46
N GLN A 228 44.26 -2.34 140.40
CA GLN A 228 43.48 -3.59 140.31
C GLN A 228 44.18 -4.72 139.49
N MET A 229 45.22 -4.41 138.71
CA MET A 229 45.95 -5.35 137.85
C MET A 229 46.88 -6.31 138.61
N GLU A 230 47.16 -6.04 139.90
CA GLU A 230 47.72 -7.05 140.81
C GLU A 230 46.75 -8.22 141.06
N GLU A 231 45.44 -8.02 140.87
CA GLU A 231 44.42 -8.99 141.28
C GLU A 231 43.96 -9.94 140.16
N MET A 232 44.07 -9.53 138.89
CA MET A 232 43.50 -10.26 137.73
C MET A 232 44.49 -11.09 136.90
N LYS A 233 45.76 -11.21 137.32
CA LYS A 233 46.74 -12.17 136.74
C LYS A 233 46.40 -13.65 136.96
N LYS A 234 45.30 -13.97 137.65
CA LYS A 234 44.93 -15.34 138.06
C LYS A 234 43.92 -16.06 137.14
N ARG A 235 43.36 -15.44 136.08
CA ARG A 235 42.23 -16.05 135.33
C ARG A 235 42.34 -16.02 133.79
N GLU A 236 43.53 -16.17 133.22
CA GLU A 236 43.70 -16.14 131.74
C GLU A 236 43.97 -17.52 131.13
N THR A 237 44.21 -18.56 131.93
CA THR A 237 44.65 -19.87 131.43
C THR A 237 43.55 -20.80 130.90
N GLN A 238 42.34 -20.31 130.57
CA GLN A 238 41.17 -21.20 130.40
C GLN A 238 40.45 -21.18 129.04
N LEU A 239 40.82 -20.34 128.06
CA LEU A 239 40.05 -20.18 126.81
C LEU A 239 40.80 -20.59 125.53
N GLU A 240 41.65 -21.62 125.61
CA GLU A 240 42.41 -22.13 124.45
C GLU A 240 41.80 -23.39 123.78
N LYS A 241 40.51 -23.71 124.03
CA LYS A 241 39.92 -25.02 123.64
C LYS A 241 38.80 -25.05 122.56
N GLU A 242 38.41 -23.94 121.92
CA GLU A 242 37.27 -23.94 120.96
C GLU A 242 37.66 -23.97 119.47
N LYS A 243 38.90 -24.34 119.11
CA LYS A 243 39.40 -24.22 117.72
C LYS A 243 39.15 -25.46 116.81
N ALA A 244 38.65 -26.58 117.34
CA ALA A 244 38.68 -27.86 116.60
C ALA A 244 37.42 -28.16 115.74
N ASP A 245 36.24 -27.60 116.05
CA ASP A 245 34.98 -28.02 115.42
C ASP A 245 34.73 -27.42 114.02
N VAL A 246 35.40 -26.31 113.67
CA VAL A 246 35.19 -25.58 112.40
C VAL A 246 35.83 -26.29 111.20
N LEU A 247 36.78 -27.20 111.41
CA LEU A 247 37.55 -27.83 110.32
C LEU A 247 36.85 -29.03 109.67
N LEU A 248 35.85 -29.66 110.31
CA LEU A 248 35.21 -30.88 109.80
C LEU A 248 34.03 -30.57 108.85
N GLN A 249 33.32 -29.46 109.07
CA GLN A 249 32.14 -29.07 108.27
C GLN A 249 32.49 -28.61 106.83
N ASN A 250 33.72 -28.16 106.60
CA ASN A 250 34.17 -27.67 105.29
C ASN A 250 34.44 -28.81 104.27
N LYS A 251 34.60 -30.07 104.74
CA LYS A 251 34.88 -31.22 103.88
C LYS A 251 33.64 -31.89 103.26
N GLN A 252 32.44 -31.70 103.81
CA GLN A 252 31.20 -32.39 103.36
C GLN A 252 30.40 -31.62 102.28
N LEU A 253 30.75 -30.36 102.00
CA LEU A 253 30.01 -29.48 101.07
C LEU A 253 30.58 -29.43 99.65
N LYS A 254 31.72 -30.09 99.39
CA LYS A 254 32.50 -29.94 98.14
C LYS A 254 31.95 -30.76 96.96
N GLU A 255 31.39 -31.94 97.26
CA GLU A 255 30.89 -32.90 96.27
C GLU A 255 29.50 -32.53 95.70
N PRO A 256 28.52 -32.04 96.49
CA PRO A 256 27.24 -31.54 95.98
C PRO A 256 27.38 -30.28 95.11
N LEU A 257 28.37 -29.43 95.40
CA LEU A 257 28.64 -28.21 94.65
C LEU A 257 29.12 -28.51 93.22
N GLN A 258 29.91 -29.58 93.05
CA GLN A 258 30.48 -29.97 91.77
C GLN A 258 29.43 -30.61 90.84
N GLN A 259 28.53 -31.45 91.39
CA GLN A 259 27.40 -32.01 90.65
C GLN A 259 26.37 -30.95 90.21
N ALA A 260 26.12 -29.93 91.04
CA ALA A 260 25.26 -28.80 90.68
C ALA A 260 25.87 -27.95 89.55
N GLN A 261 27.19 -27.77 89.53
CA GLN A 261 27.89 -27.03 88.46
C GLN A 261 27.82 -27.74 87.11
N GLU A 262 27.98 -29.07 87.07
CA GLU A 262 27.83 -29.85 85.82
C GLU A 262 26.39 -29.84 85.28
N GLN A 263 25.39 -29.91 86.16
CA GLN A 263 23.98 -29.79 85.76
C GLN A 263 23.66 -28.40 85.20
N VAL A 264 24.19 -27.33 85.79
CA VAL A 264 24.04 -25.96 85.29
C VAL A 264 24.69 -25.82 83.90
N PHE A 265 25.87 -26.39 83.68
CA PHE A 265 26.54 -26.36 82.38
C PHE A 265 25.74 -27.09 81.28
N GLU A 266 25.23 -28.29 81.57
CA GLU A 266 24.38 -29.05 80.63
C GLU A 266 23.06 -28.32 80.32
N LEU A 267 22.43 -27.69 81.31
CA LEU A 267 21.23 -26.88 81.10
C LEU A 267 21.52 -25.63 80.27
N GLN A 268 22.64 -24.94 80.49
CA GLN A 268 23.07 -23.81 79.68
C GLN A 268 23.29 -24.19 78.21
N LYS A 269 23.90 -25.35 77.95
CA LYS A 269 24.11 -25.86 76.60
C LYS A 269 22.78 -26.17 75.89
N LYS A 270 21.84 -26.83 76.56
CA LYS A 270 20.49 -27.09 76.02
C LYS A 270 19.72 -25.80 75.73
N LEU A 271 19.85 -24.80 76.60
CA LEU A 271 19.21 -23.49 76.44
C LEU A 271 19.78 -22.71 75.25
N ALA A 272 21.10 -22.80 75.00
CA ALA A 272 21.74 -22.23 73.82
C ALA A 272 21.25 -22.89 72.51
N HIS A 273 21.13 -24.23 72.48
CA HIS A 273 20.56 -24.94 71.33
C HIS A 273 19.10 -24.53 71.08
N TYR A 274 18.28 -24.48 72.12
CA TYR A 274 16.88 -24.05 72.02
C TYR A 274 16.73 -22.62 71.45
N ASN A 275 17.57 -21.68 71.90
CA ASN A 275 17.56 -20.32 71.38
C ASN A 275 17.94 -20.26 69.90
N LYS A 276 18.90 -21.07 69.47
CA LYS A 276 19.31 -21.16 68.07
C LYS A 276 18.20 -21.75 67.19
N ASP A 277 17.55 -22.80 67.65
CA ASP A 277 16.42 -23.41 66.93
C ASP A 277 15.22 -22.45 66.84
N LYS A 278 14.98 -21.66 67.89
CA LYS A 278 13.94 -20.62 67.89
C LYS A 278 14.21 -19.54 66.84
N GLU A 279 15.46 -19.13 66.68
CA GLU A 279 15.86 -18.13 65.67
C GLU A 279 15.72 -18.68 64.25
N VAL A 280 16.17 -19.93 64.01
CA VAL A 280 15.99 -20.62 62.72
C VAL A 280 14.51 -20.80 62.38
N LEU A 281 13.67 -21.16 63.36
CA LEU A 281 12.23 -21.28 63.17
C LEU A 281 11.57 -19.93 62.83
N MET A 282 12.03 -18.83 63.45
CA MET A 282 11.53 -17.50 63.14
C MET A 282 11.90 -17.09 61.70
N ASN A 283 13.15 -17.31 61.29
CA ASN A 283 13.63 -16.97 59.95
C ASN A 283 12.94 -17.81 58.87
N THR A 284 12.76 -19.12 59.09
CA THR A 284 12.04 -19.99 58.16
C THR A 284 10.57 -19.63 58.05
N LYS A 285 9.90 -19.24 59.15
CA LYS A 285 8.52 -18.72 59.10
C LYS A 285 8.42 -17.41 58.33
N ALA A 286 9.40 -16.52 58.48
CA ALA A 286 9.44 -15.27 57.71
C ALA A 286 9.60 -15.56 56.21
N HIS A 287 10.52 -16.45 55.82
CA HIS A 287 10.69 -16.89 54.44
C HIS A 287 9.44 -17.55 53.87
N LEU A 288 8.81 -18.46 54.62
CA LEU A 288 7.56 -19.11 54.22
C LEU A 288 6.46 -18.07 53.92
N LYS A 289 6.35 -17.04 54.75
CA LYS A 289 5.35 -15.98 54.56
C LYS A 289 5.59 -15.18 53.29
N VAL A 290 6.86 -14.91 52.96
CA VAL A 290 7.24 -14.23 51.71
C VAL A 290 6.93 -15.11 50.50
N THR A 291 7.39 -16.37 50.49
CA THR A 291 7.16 -17.28 49.36
C THR A 291 5.68 -17.59 49.16
N GLN A 292 4.90 -17.66 50.23
CA GLN A 292 3.45 -17.85 50.14
C GLN A 292 2.72 -16.62 49.60
N LYS A 293 3.26 -15.41 49.80
CA LYS A 293 2.76 -14.19 49.15
C LYS A 293 3.10 -14.21 47.66
N GLU A 294 4.36 -14.48 47.32
CA GLU A 294 4.82 -14.60 45.93
C GLU A 294 4.02 -15.65 45.15
N LEU A 295 3.73 -16.81 45.76
CA LEU A 295 2.88 -17.84 45.15
C LEU A 295 1.48 -17.31 44.81
N LYS A 296 0.85 -16.56 45.72
CA LYS A 296 -0.48 -15.99 45.50
C LYS A 296 -0.47 -14.92 44.42
N ASP A 297 0.54 -14.06 44.43
CA ASP A 297 0.71 -13.01 43.42
C ASP A 297 0.89 -13.66 42.04
N LEU A 298 1.73 -14.71 41.93
CA LEU A 298 1.97 -15.45 40.69
C LEU A 298 0.74 -16.24 40.20
N GLN A 299 -0.05 -16.80 41.11
CA GLN A 299 -1.32 -17.47 40.78
C GLN A 299 -2.32 -16.47 40.18
N TRP A 300 -2.41 -15.27 40.74
CA TRP A 300 -3.29 -14.23 40.21
C TRP A 300 -2.83 -13.75 38.84
N GLU A 301 -1.52 -13.51 38.65
CA GLU A 301 -0.96 -13.14 37.35
C GLU A 301 -1.23 -14.22 36.29
N HIS A 302 -1.07 -15.49 36.66
CA HIS A 302 -1.35 -16.63 35.78
C HIS A 302 -2.81 -16.66 35.32
N GLU A 303 -3.76 -16.51 36.24
CA GLU A 303 -5.18 -16.53 35.92
C GLU A 303 -5.60 -15.34 35.03
N VAL A 304 -5.02 -14.16 35.27
CA VAL A 304 -5.20 -12.99 34.38
C VAL A 304 -4.64 -13.28 32.99
N LEU A 305 -3.47 -13.92 32.89
CA LEU A 305 -2.86 -14.28 31.61
C LEU A 305 -3.69 -15.32 30.85
N GLU A 306 -4.21 -16.33 31.53
CA GLU A 306 -5.09 -17.35 30.94
C GLU A 306 -6.37 -16.73 30.36
N GLN A 307 -7.01 -15.83 31.11
CA GLN A 307 -8.20 -15.12 30.61
C GLN A 307 -7.89 -14.26 29.38
N ARG A 308 -6.77 -13.53 29.40
CA ARG A 308 -6.31 -12.74 28.24
C ARG A 308 -6.02 -13.63 27.03
N PHE A 309 -5.35 -14.77 27.25
CA PHE A 309 -5.03 -15.72 26.20
C PHE A 309 -6.30 -16.30 25.57
N SER A 310 -7.27 -16.73 26.39
CA SER A 310 -8.56 -17.24 25.93
C SER A 310 -9.30 -16.22 25.07
N LYS A 311 -9.32 -14.95 25.48
CA LYS A 311 -9.93 -13.86 24.70
C LYS A 311 -9.24 -13.66 23.35
N VAL A 312 -7.91 -13.57 23.33
CA VAL A 312 -7.14 -13.40 22.09
C VAL A 312 -7.34 -14.59 21.14
N GLN A 313 -7.42 -15.80 21.68
CA GLN A 313 -7.69 -17.00 20.89
C GLN A 313 -9.09 -16.95 20.26
N ALA A 314 -10.10 -16.52 21.00
CA ALA A 314 -11.46 -16.34 20.47
C ALA A 314 -11.52 -15.26 19.38
N GLU A 315 -10.85 -14.12 19.58
CA GLU A 315 -10.77 -13.03 18.58
C GLU A 315 -10.09 -13.50 17.29
N ARG A 316 -9.00 -14.27 17.42
CA ARG A 316 -8.31 -14.90 16.28
C ARG A 316 -9.27 -15.82 15.52
N ASP A 317 -9.97 -16.70 16.22
CA ASP A 317 -10.86 -17.69 15.60
C ASP A 317 -12.04 -17.02 14.91
N GLU A 318 -12.63 -15.98 15.51
CA GLU A 318 -13.67 -15.17 14.90
C GLU A 318 -13.17 -14.46 13.62
N LEU A 319 -11.95 -13.91 13.65
CA LEU A 319 -11.36 -13.24 12.50
C LEU A 319 -11.13 -14.21 11.33
N TYR A 320 -10.63 -15.42 11.62
CA TYR A 320 -10.47 -16.48 10.62
C TYR A 320 -11.81 -16.90 10.01
N GLN A 321 -12.87 -17.03 10.82
CA GLN A 321 -14.21 -17.36 10.33
C GLN A 321 -14.76 -16.24 9.43
N LYS A 322 -14.64 -14.97 9.85
CA LYS A 322 -15.07 -13.81 9.05
C LYS A 322 -14.32 -13.73 7.73
N PHE A 323 -13.01 -13.94 7.74
CA PHE A 323 -12.19 -13.94 6.53
C PHE A 323 -12.62 -15.03 5.55
N THR A 324 -12.80 -16.25 6.04
CA THR A 324 -13.26 -17.39 5.21
C THR A 324 -14.65 -17.12 4.62
N LYS A 325 -15.56 -16.58 5.42
CA LYS A 325 -16.90 -16.20 4.96
C LYS A 325 -16.86 -15.12 3.88
N ALA A 326 -16.05 -14.07 4.07
CA ALA A 326 -15.90 -13.00 3.10
C ALA A 326 -15.32 -13.50 1.76
N ILE A 327 -14.32 -14.39 1.79
CA ILE A 327 -13.78 -15.03 0.58
C ILE A 327 -14.88 -15.80 -0.16
N ASN A 328 -15.62 -16.65 0.55
CA ASN A 328 -16.68 -17.46 -0.04
C ASN A 328 -17.79 -16.58 -0.64
N GLU A 329 -18.18 -15.49 0.02
CA GLU A 329 -19.18 -14.54 -0.49
C GLU A 329 -18.70 -13.84 -1.76
N VAL A 330 -17.44 -13.40 -1.81
CA VAL A 330 -16.85 -12.78 -3.01
C VAL A 330 -16.79 -13.78 -4.16
N GLN A 331 -16.31 -15.00 -3.91
CA GLN A 331 -16.26 -16.07 -4.91
C GLN A 331 -17.64 -16.46 -5.42
N GLN A 332 -18.66 -16.53 -4.56
CA GLN A 332 -20.03 -16.77 -4.98
C GLN A 332 -20.56 -15.64 -5.85
N LYS A 333 -20.37 -14.38 -5.45
CA LYS A 333 -20.84 -13.22 -6.23
C LYS A 333 -20.18 -13.13 -7.61
N THR A 334 -18.86 -13.32 -7.68
CA THR A 334 -18.15 -13.35 -8.97
C THR A 334 -18.56 -14.56 -9.80
N GLY A 335 -18.72 -15.73 -9.18
CA GLY A 335 -19.23 -16.94 -9.83
C GLY A 335 -20.62 -16.76 -10.44
N PHE A 336 -21.57 -16.16 -9.71
CA PHE A 336 -22.90 -15.83 -10.23
C PHE A 336 -22.85 -14.82 -11.37
N LYS A 337 -22.01 -13.79 -11.27
CA LYS A 337 -21.83 -12.81 -12.35
C LYS A 337 -21.27 -13.46 -13.61
N ASN A 338 -20.26 -14.33 -13.48
CA ASN A 338 -19.68 -15.06 -14.60
C ASN A 338 -20.71 -16.00 -15.24
N LEU A 339 -21.45 -16.77 -14.44
CA LEU A 339 -22.50 -17.66 -14.94
C LEU A 339 -23.59 -16.88 -15.70
N LEU A 340 -23.97 -15.70 -15.20
CA LEU A 340 -24.94 -14.84 -15.88
C LEU A 340 -24.41 -14.32 -17.23
N LEU A 341 -23.14 -13.89 -17.28
CA LEU A 341 -22.49 -13.44 -18.50
C LEU A 341 -22.36 -14.59 -19.52
N GLU A 342 -21.98 -15.79 -19.09
CA GLU A 342 -21.93 -16.98 -19.94
C GLU A 342 -23.31 -17.31 -20.53
N ARG A 343 -24.36 -17.28 -19.72
CA ARG A 343 -25.74 -17.49 -20.21
C ARG A 343 -26.16 -16.42 -21.20
N LYS A 344 -25.84 -15.15 -20.95
CA LYS A 344 -26.13 -14.05 -21.86
C LYS A 344 -25.39 -14.22 -23.19
N LEU A 345 -24.11 -14.57 -23.12
CA LEU A 345 -23.27 -14.83 -24.30
C LEU A 345 -23.80 -16.00 -25.12
N LYS A 346 -24.15 -17.12 -24.47
CA LYS A 346 -24.79 -18.26 -25.13
C LYS A 346 -26.13 -17.88 -25.78
N GLY A 347 -26.93 -17.07 -25.10
CA GLY A 347 -28.18 -16.54 -25.65
C GLY A 347 -27.95 -15.69 -26.90
N LEU A 348 -26.96 -14.80 -26.88
CA LEU A 348 -26.59 -13.97 -28.03
C LEU A 348 -26.02 -14.79 -29.19
N LEU A 349 -25.20 -15.80 -28.92
CA LEU A 349 -24.70 -16.73 -29.94
C LEU A 349 -25.85 -17.48 -30.63
N ASN A 350 -26.81 -18.01 -29.86
CA ASN A 350 -27.98 -18.66 -30.44
C ASN A 350 -28.81 -17.72 -31.32
N VAL A 351 -28.90 -16.43 -30.96
CA VAL A 351 -29.58 -15.42 -31.78
C VAL A 351 -28.79 -15.14 -33.05
N LEU A 352 -27.46 -15.03 -32.96
CA LEU A 352 -26.57 -14.83 -34.10
C LEU A 352 -26.68 -16.00 -35.09
N GLU A 353 -26.58 -17.24 -34.62
CA GLU A 353 -26.71 -18.44 -35.46
C GLU A 353 -28.07 -18.47 -36.18
N LYS A 354 -29.17 -18.17 -35.49
CA LYS A 354 -30.50 -18.09 -36.12
C LYS A 354 -30.54 -17.02 -37.20
N LYS A 355 -29.98 -15.83 -36.94
CA LYS A 355 -29.94 -14.73 -37.90
C LYS A 355 -29.08 -15.05 -39.11
N GLU A 356 -27.97 -15.77 -38.94
CA GLU A 356 -27.10 -16.21 -40.03
C GLU A 356 -27.78 -17.27 -40.92
N VAL A 357 -28.53 -18.20 -40.31
CA VAL A 357 -29.37 -19.15 -41.07
C VAL A 357 -30.48 -18.42 -41.84
N GLU A 358 -31.24 -17.55 -41.19
CA GLU A 358 -32.29 -16.74 -41.84
C GLU A 358 -31.70 -15.91 -43.01
N LEU A 359 -30.54 -15.29 -42.82
CA LEU A 359 -29.85 -14.52 -43.85
C LEU A 359 -29.43 -15.42 -45.04
N SER A 360 -28.89 -16.61 -44.74
CA SER A 360 -28.47 -17.59 -45.75
C SER A 360 -29.65 -18.10 -46.57
N GLU A 361 -30.79 -18.36 -45.95
CA GLU A 361 -32.04 -18.76 -46.62
C GLU A 361 -32.56 -17.64 -47.54
N VAL A 362 -32.56 -16.39 -47.06
CA VAL A 362 -32.94 -15.23 -47.87
C VAL A 362 -32.02 -15.07 -49.07
N PHE A 363 -30.71 -15.22 -48.90
CA PHE A 363 -29.78 -15.14 -50.03
C PHE A 363 -30.00 -16.26 -51.06
N ALA A 364 -30.26 -17.49 -50.61
CA ALA A 364 -30.57 -18.60 -51.51
C ALA A 364 -31.90 -18.39 -52.26
N ALA A 365 -32.92 -17.83 -51.63
CA ALA A 365 -34.22 -17.57 -52.25
C ALA A 365 -34.21 -16.39 -53.23
N SER A 366 -33.31 -15.43 -53.05
CA SER A 366 -33.33 -14.17 -53.80
C SER A 366 -32.68 -14.24 -55.18
N ASN A 367 -31.92 -15.30 -55.51
CA ASN A 367 -31.20 -15.47 -56.79
C ASN A 367 -30.46 -14.19 -57.26
N LEU A 368 -29.94 -13.41 -56.32
CA LEU A 368 -29.26 -12.15 -56.59
C LEU A 368 -27.81 -12.41 -57.03
N GLU A 369 -27.28 -11.54 -57.90
CA GLU A 369 -25.90 -11.65 -58.36
C GLU A 369 -24.91 -11.47 -57.18
N PRO A 370 -24.00 -12.42 -56.92
CA PRO A 370 -23.11 -12.39 -55.73
C PRO A 370 -22.26 -11.12 -55.61
N GLY A 371 -21.84 -10.54 -56.74
CA GLY A 371 -21.02 -9.32 -56.77
C GLY A 371 -21.77 -8.06 -56.32
N ALA A 372 -23.04 -7.91 -56.74
CA ALA A 372 -23.87 -6.77 -56.34
C ALA A 372 -24.27 -6.85 -54.85
N LEU A 373 -24.53 -8.05 -54.35
CA LEU A 373 -24.83 -8.30 -52.93
C LEU A 373 -23.66 -7.97 -52.01
N SER A 374 -22.46 -8.43 -52.36
CA SER A 374 -21.24 -8.13 -51.60
C SER A 374 -20.98 -6.62 -51.52
N LEU A 375 -21.16 -5.90 -52.64
CA LEU A 375 -20.99 -4.44 -52.68
C LEU A 375 -21.99 -3.70 -51.79
N VAL A 376 -23.25 -4.12 -51.78
CA VAL A 376 -24.29 -3.53 -50.92
C VAL A 376 -24.04 -3.86 -49.45
N SER A 377 -23.64 -5.09 -49.14
CA SER A 377 -23.29 -5.51 -47.78
C SER A 377 -22.12 -4.70 -47.22
N HIS A 378 -21.04 -4.55 -47.99
CA HIS A 378 -19.87 -3.77 -47.58
C HIS A 378 -20.22 -2.30 -47.35
N LYS A 379 -21.02 -1.69 -48.24
CA LYS A 379 -21.50 -0.30 -48.04
C LYS A 379 -22.37 -0.16 -46.79
N LEU A 380 -23.22 -1.14 -46.50
CA LEU A 380 -24.05 -1.13 -45.30
C LEU A 380 -23.20 -1.26 -44.04
N GLU A 381 -22.19 -2.13 -44.08
CA GLU A 381 -21.23 -2.34 -43.01
C GLU A 381 -20.38 -1.08 -42.75
N ASP A 382 -19.91 -0.41 -43.79
CA ASP A 382 -19.21 0.88 -43.68
C ASP A 382 -20.10 1.95 -43.02
N VAL A 383 -21.37 2.03 -43.40
CA VAL A 383 -22.34 2.96 -42.79
C VAL A 383 -22.62 2.60 -41.33
N LEU A 384 -22.77 1.32 -40.99
CA LEU A 384 -22.96 0.87 -39.62
C LEU A 384 -21.74 1.15 -38.75
N ASN A 385 -20.54 0.89 -39.25
CA ASN A 385 -19.28 1.18 -38.56
C ASN A 385 -19.10 2.68 -38.34
N SER A 386 -19.38 3.49 -39.37
CA SER A 386 -19.38 4.95 -39.25
C SER A 386 -20.37 5.43 -38.19
N LYS A 387 -21.61 4.91 -38.18
CA LYS A 387 -22.60 5.26 -37.17
C LYS A 387 -22.19 4.82 -35.77
N ASN A 388 -21.65 3.61 -35.60
CA ASN A 388 -21.17 3.13 -34.30
C ASN A 388 -20.03 4.02 -33.78
N ALA A 389 -19.07 4.38 -34.63
CA ALA A 389 -18.00 5.31 -34.27
C ALA A 389 -18.55 6.69 -33.85
N THR A 390 -19.57 7.21 -34.56
CA THR A 390 -20.21 8.47 -34.13
C THR A 390 -20.96 8.33 -32.80
N ILE A 391 -21.56 7.18 -32.51
CA ILE A 391 -22.22 6.91 -31.21
C ILE A 391 -21.17 6.91 -30.10
N GLU A 392 -20.04 6.23 -30.29
CA GLU A 392 -18.93 6.21 -29.33
C GLU A 392 -18.36 7.61 -29.09
N ASP A 393 -18.13 8.39 -30.15
CA ASP A 393 -17.64 9.76 -30.04
C ASP A 393 -18.64 10.67 -29.31
N LEU A 394 -19.93 10.58 -29.63
CA LEU A 394 -20.97 11.36 -28.93
C LEU A 394 -21.10 10.96 -27.45
N GLN A 395 -20.99 9.66 -27.13
CA GLN A 395 -20.98 9.20 -25.74
C GLN A 395 -19.75 9.74 -24.99
N PHE A 396 -18.59 9.74 -25.64
CA PHE A 396 -17.37 10.32 -25.09
C PHE A 396 -17.49 11.83 -24.86
N GLN A 397 -18.00 12.56 -25.85
CA GLN A 397 -18.24 14.01 -25.73
C GLN A 397 -19.22 14.33 -24.61
N LEU A 398 -20.30 13.55 -24.48
CA LEU A 398 -21.25 13.68 -23.38
C LEU A 398 -20.57 13.46 -22.02
N ALA A 399 -19.80 12.39 -21.87
CA ALA A 399 -19.06 12.10 -20.64
C ALA A 399 -18.08 13.23 -20.29
N ARG A 400 -17.38 13.77 -21.29
CA ARG A 400 -16.47 14.91 -21.13
C ARG A 400 -17.19 16.18 -20.70
N ALA A 401 -18.34 16.48 -21.30
CA ALA A 401 -19.15 17.65 -20.97
C ALA A 401 -19.74 17.55 -19.55
N CYS A 402 -20.27 16.38 -19.17
CA CYS A 402 -20.78 16.13 -17.82
C CYS A 402 -19.68 16.28 -16.77
N LYS A 403 -18.46 15.80 -17.06
CA LYS A 403 -17.33 15.96 -16.16
C LYS A 403 -16.88 17.42 -16.04
N ALA A 404 -16.76 18.13 -17.16
CA ALA A 404 -16.43 19.56 -17.14
C ALA A 404 -17.45 20.37 -16.32
N HIS A 405 -18.73 20.01 -16.42
CA HIS A 405 -19.79 20.59 -15.60
C HIS A 405 -19.57 20.31 -14.10
N ASN A 406 -19.32 19.05 -13.72
CA ASN A 406 -19.10 18.68 -12.32
C ASN A 406 -17.80 19.30 -11.74
N ASP A 407 -16.70 19.35 -12.50
CA ASP A 407 -15.45 20.02 -12.11
C ASP A 407 -15.66 21.54 -11.91
N MET A 408 -16.49 22.15 -12.77
CA MET A 408 -16.87 23.56 -12.65
C MET A 408 -17.71 23.81 -11.40
N LEU A 409 -18.66 22.92 -11.08
CA LEU A 409 -19.43 23.00 -9.84
C LEU A 409 -18.52 22.93 -8.60
N GLN A 410 -17.60 21.97 -8.55
CA GLN A 410 -16.64 21.84 -7.44
C GLN A 410 -15.75 23.08 -7.29
N THR A 411 -15.26 23.65 -8.40
CA THR A 411 -14.43 24.87 -8.34
C THR A 411 -15.23 26.10 -7.92
N LEU A 412 -16.50 26.22 -8.32
CA LEU A 412 -17.40 27.27 -7.85
C LEU A 412 -17.68 27.13 -6.36
N GLU A 413 -17.97 25.93 -5.87
CA GLU A 413 -18.19 25.66 -4.44
C GLU A 413 -16.94 25.99 -3.61
N ALA A 414 -15.76 25.58 -4.08
CA ALA A 414 -14.49 25.91 -3.44
C ALA A 414 -14.25 27.43 -3.40
N LYS A 415 -14.59 28.15 -4.48
CA LYS A 415 -14.46 29.62 -4.54
C LYS A 415 -15.44 30.32 -3.61
N LEU A 416 -16.71 29.92 -3.59
CA LEU A 416 -17.72 30.49 -2.69
C LEU A 416 -17.32 30.32 -1.22
N THR A 417 -16.83 29.11 -0.88
CA THR A 417 -16.30 28.82 0.45
C THR A 417 -15.08 29.69 0.78
N SER A 418 -14.17 29.90 -0.19
CA SER A 418 -12.99 30.76 0.01
C SER A 418 -13.33 32.24 0.24
N PHE A 419 -14.46 32.72 -0.28
CA PHE A 419 -14.98 34.07 -0.03
C PHE A 419 -15.88 34.15 1.22
N GLY A 420 -16.01 33.07 1.98
CA GLY A 420 -16.79 33.03 3.21
C GLY A 420 -18.31 32.98 2.99
N ILE A 421 -18.77 32.59 1.80
CA ILE A 421 -20.19 32.44 1.47
C ILE A 421 -20.59 30.98 1.75
N PRO A 422 -21.45 30.70 2.76
CA PRO A 422 -21.92 29.35 3.04
C PRO A 422 -22.76 28.81 1.88
N LEU A 423 -22.50 27.57 1.47
CA LEU A 423 -23.22 26.90 0.36
C LEU A 423 -24.74 26.78 0.62
N ASP A 424 -25.15 26.79 1.89
CA ASP A 424 -26.57 26.76 2.30
C ASP A 424 -27.34 28.04 1.93
N ASN A 425 -26.65 29.15 1.65
CA ASN A 425 -27.26 30.44 1.31
C ASN A 425 -27.63 30.56 -0.18
N LEU A 426 -27.28 29.58 -1.02
CA LEU A 426 -27.53 29.63 -2.46
C LEU A 426 -29.01 29.44 -2.84
N GLY A 427 -29.84 28.86 -1.96
CA GLY A 427 -31.28 28.66 -2.20
C GLY A 427 -31.63 27.61 -3.26
N PHE A 428 -30.64 26.99 -3.91
CA PHE A 428 -30.80 25.85 -4.81
C PHE A 428 -29.64 24.87 -4.64
N LYS A 429 -29.88 23.58 -4.95
CA LYS A 429 -28.82 22.56 -5.03
C LYS A 429 -28.48 22.32 -6.50
N PRO A 430 -27.24 22.56 -6.93
CA PRO A 430 -26.81 22.19 -8.27
C PRO A 430 -27.03 20.68 -8.49
N LEU A 431 -27.60 20.31 -9.63
CA LEU A 431 -27.75 18.91 -10.00
C LEU A 431 -26.44 18.42 -10.62
N GLU A 432 -25.72 17.53 -9.93
CA GLU A 432 -24.59 16.83 -10.55
C GLU A 432 -25.10 16.06 -11.77
N SER A 433 -24.46 16.22 -12.92
CA SER A 433 -24.85 15.48 -14.12
C SER A 433 -24.45 14.01 -13.96
N PRO A 434 -25.41 13.07 -13.85
CA PRO A 434 -25.06 11.66 -13.73
C PRO A 434 -24.65 11.16 -15.12
N VAL A 435 -23.38 10.77 -15.27
CA VAL A 435 -22.98 9.99 -16.45
C VAL A 435 -23.56 8.59 -16.29
N VAL A 436 -24.71 8.34 -16.94
CA VAL A 436 -25.41 7.06 -16.86
C VAL A 436 -24.50 5.95 -17.38
N GLY A 437 -24.08 5.05 -16.50
CA GLY A 437 -23.40 3.79 -16.86
C GLY A 437 -21.87 3.83 -16.98
N GLN A 438 -21.20 4.97 -16.75
CA GLN A 438 -19.72 5.05 -16.78
C GLN A 438 -19.16 5.69 -15.51
N ALA A 439 -18.20 5.00 -14.88
CA ALA A 439 -17.41 5.56 -13.78
C ALA A 439 -16.35 6.49 -14.37
N VAL A 440 -16.55 7.79 -14.22
CA VAL A 440 -15.63 8.80 -14.74
C VAL A 440 -14.43 8.95 -13.79
N GLY A 441 -13.20 8.82 -14.29
CA GLY A 441 -12.00 8.92 -13.46
C GLY A 441 -11.79 10.30 -12.82
N GLN A 442 -11.14 10.36 -11.66
CA GLN A 442 -10.95 11.56 -10.81
C GLN A 442 -10.00 12.63 -11.37
N GLY A 443 -9.36 12.42 -12.53
CA GLY A 443 -8.51 13.45 -13.16
C GLY A 443 -9.33 14.66 -13.65
N PRO A 444 -8.72 15.78 -14.05
CA PRO A 444 -9.44 16.90 -14.67
C PRO A 444 -10.19 16.53 -15.95
N ALA A 445 -11.21 17.33 -16.33
CA ALA A 445 -12.00 17.16 -17.56
C ALA A 445 -11.20 17.04 -18.87
N GLY A 446 -9.96 17.54 -18.89
CA GLY A 446 -9.03 17.35 -20.01
C GLY A 446 -8.48 15.93 -20.18
N LEU A 447 -8.65 15.06 -19.18
CA LEU A 447 -8.11 13.70 -19.12
C LEU A 447 -9.20 12.62 -19.08
N VAL A 448 -10.41 12.91 -19.56
CA VAL A 448 -11.39 11.84 -19.80
C VAL A 448 -10.82 10.96 -20.89
N ALA A 449 -10.32 9.79 -20.53
CA ALA A 449 -9.90 8.78 -21.47
C ALA A 449 -11.13 8.00 -21.95
N VAL A 450 -11.11 7.59 -23.21
CA VAL A 450 -12.06 6.62 -23.76
C VAL A 450 -11.95 5.35 -22.90
N PRO A 451 -13.06 4.79 -22.38
CA PRO A 451 -13.01 3.49 -21.74
C PRO A 451 -12.53 2.47 -22.78
N THR A 452 -11.38 1.84 -22.53
CA THR A 452 -10.93 0.67 -23.31
C THR A 452 -11.83 -0.52 -23.09
#